data_AF-A0A0H3C654-F1
#
_entry.id   AF-A0A0H3C654-F1
#
_cell.length_a   1.000
_cell.length_b   1.000
_cell.length_c   1.000
_cell.angle_alpha   90.00
_cell.angle_beta   90.00
_cell.angle_gamma   90.00
#
_symmetry.space_group_name_H-M   'P 1'
#
loop_
_entity.id
_entity.type
_entity.pdbx_description
1 polymer ?
#
loop_
_entity_poly.entity_id
_entity_poly.type
_entity_poly.pdbx_seq_one_letter_code
_entity_poly.pdbx_strand_id
1 'polypeptide(L)'
;MTDIEANIHQAVDLCEDVHADPDATPADAREESLASAGLEGVAPPWRVAEALEVLRRRINALAPNRSIASDGGIGDAAHRTRASDHNPWVTDGGKGIVTARDFTHSPQTGCDAGVIAEALRASRDSRIKYIIWNRRICASEPRDGQAAWAWRPYGGKNPHDHHVHISVQPIKALYDDPRPWALSSVTALPPPVALTSAGPEVEIAAIAAAADQLTQLTPLLQRLTDLKDSPDQAVADQASILLSRYLTLTRPAPEPQTPPAAAETFTLEALADEYRRLFQTCQTRPEWAGQVAWHRKKLLAFKSRYEPLAQQTQIPWFVIGAIHALEGSFDFTTHLHNGDPLSARTVRVPAGRPATGSPPFTWEQSALDALTRQQLTGLADWSLPATLYRLERYNGFGSRRQGINTPYLWSFSTHYLKGKFVRDHVYDPEAISKQCGAALMIKALADSGDITVTL
;
A
#
# COMPACT_ATOMS: atom_id res chain seq x y z
N MET A 1 33.52 -28.96 -3.84
CA MET A 1 32.55 -28.83 -4.94
C MET A 1 31.65 -30.04 -4.88
N THR A 2 30.74 -30.02 -3.90
CA THR A 2 30.05 -31.18 -3.31
C THR A 2 28.56 -31.10 -3.63
N ASP A 3 28.02 -32.18 -4.19
CA ASP A 3 26.65 -32.75 -4.16
C ASP A 3 25.39 -31.87 -4.32
N ILE A 4 25.50 -30.54 -4.33
CA ILE A 4 24.37 -29.62 -4.50
C ILE A 4 24.05 -29.42 -5.98
N GLU A 5 25.08 -29.40 -6.85
CA GLU A 5 24.88 -29.17 -8.29
C GLU A 5 24.32 -30.39 -9.03
N ALA A 6 24.55 -31.61 -8.51
CA ALA A 6 24.06 -32.83 -9.15
C ALA A 6 22.54 -33.06 -8.96
N ASN A 7 21.94 -32.54 -7.87
CA ASN A 7 20.51 -32.66 -7.62
C ASN A 7 19.66 -31.62 -8.37
N ILE A 8 20.28 -30.60 -8.98
CA ILE A 8 19.54 -29.59 -9.76
C ILE A 8 19.10 -30.15 -11.12
N HIS A 9 19.82 -31.14 -11.67
CA HIS A 9 19.51 -31.67 -13.00
C HIS A 9 18.44 -32.75 -13.06
N GLN A 10 18.02 -33.33 -11.93
CA GLN A 10 16.97 -34.36 -11.91
C GLN A 10 15.58 -33.83 -11.51
N ALA A 11 15.48 -32.55 -11.13
CA ALA A 11 14.23 -31.88 -10.72
C ALA A 11 13.59 -31.01 -11.83
N VAL A 12 14.17 -30.98 -13.03
CA VAL A 12 13.72 -30.11 -14.13
C VAL A 12 12.40 -30.59 -14.78
N ASP A 13 11.94 -31.80 -14.48
CA ASP A 13 10.81 -32.43 -15.18
C ASP A 13 9.48 -32.49 -14.37
N LEU A 14 9.38 -31.78 -13.24
CA LEU A 14 8.14 -31.66 -12.45
C LEU A 14 7.57 -30.23 -12.37
N CYS A 15 8.12 -29.29 -13.14
CA CYS A 15 7.71 -27.89 -13.14
C CYS A 15 6.54 -27.58 -14.09
N GLU A 16 5.52 -28.45 -14.14
CA GLU A 16 4.21 -28.07 -14.66
C GLU A 16 3.34 -27.57 -13.51
N ASP A 17 3.52 -26.29 -13.21
CA ASP A 17 2.90 -25.61 -12.08
C ASP A 17 1.44 -25.23 -12.40
N VAL A 18 0.58 -26.25 -12.52
CA VAL A 18 -0.86 -26.13 -12.79
C VAL A 18 -1.60 -26.17 -11.45
N HIS A 19 -1.78 -25.03 -10.80
CA HIS A 19 -2.62 -24.94 -9.60
C HIS A 19 -4.12 -24.92 -9.98
N ALA A 20 -4.91 -25.86 -9.46
CA ALA A 20 -6.36 -25.89 -9.57
C ALA A 20 -7.05 -25.59 -8.22
N ASP A 21 -7.99 -24.63 -8.24
CA ASP A 21 -8.68 -24.10 -7.05
C ASP A 21 -9.52 -25.14 -6.26
N PRO A 22 -9.60 -25.01 -4.91
CA PRO A 22 -10.47 -25.78 -4.01
C PRO A 22 -11.98 -25.72 -4.31
N ASP A 23 -12.54 -24.55 -4.67
CA ASP A 23 -14.01 -24.34 -4.61
C ASP A 23 -14.80 -24.50 -5.92
N ALA A 24 -14.39 -25.39 -6.82
CA ALA A 24 -15.16 -25.63 -8.04
C ALA A 24 -16.32 -26.62 -7.77
N THR A 25 -17.51 -26.11 -7.46
CA THR A 25 -18.76 -26.90 -7.45
C THR A 25 -18.99 -27.58 -8.81
N PRO A 26 -19.43 -28.84 -8.88
CA PRO A 26 -19.72 -29.52 -10.13
C PRO A 26 -21.10 -29.11 -10.66
N ALA A 27 -21.14 -28.57 -11.88
CA ALA A 27 -22.32 -28.64 -12.72
C ALA A 27 -21.94 -29.48 -13.96
N ASP A 28 -22.81 -30.42 -14.29
CA ASP A 28 -22.73 -31.41 -15.37
C ASP A 28 -21.84 -32.65 -15.13
N ALA A 29 -22.38 -33.59 -14.37
CA ALA A 29 -22.12 -35.01 -14.58
C ALA A 29 -23.46 -35.76 -14.61
N ARG A 30 -23.94 -36.08 -15.82
CA ARG A 30 -24.90 -37.18 -16.03
C ARG A 30 -24.09 -38.40 -16.48
N GLU A 31 -24.34 -39.51 -15.79
CA GLU A 31 -24.20 -40.94 -16.14
C GLU A 31 -23.03 -41.32 -17.08
N GLU A 32 -22.12 -42.22 -16.68
CA GLU A 32 -22.42 -43.66 -16.60
C GLU A 32 -21.68 -44.37 -15.45
N SER A 33 -22.44 -45.27 -14.80
CA SER A 33 -21.97 -46.29 -13.88
C SER A 33 -21.35 -47.46 -14.65
N LEU A 34 -20.29 -48.09 -14.09
CA LEU A 34 -20.21 -49.55 -13.92
C LEU A 34 -18.98 -49.99 -13.10
N ALA A 35 -19.30 -50.57 -11.94
CA ALA A 35 -18.62 -51.64 -11.19
C ALA A 35 -17.08 -51.74 -11.16
N SER A 36 -16.51 -51.51 -9.97
CA SER A 36 -15.43 -52.34 -9.40
C SER A 36 -15.34 -52.08 -7.89
N ALA A 37 -15.96 -52.95 -7.11
CA ALA A 37 -15.74 -53.02 -5.67
C ALA A 37 -14.37 -53.67 -5.41
N GLY A 38 -13.47 -52.97 -4.70
CA GLY A 38 -12.20 -53.54 -4.30
C GLY A 38 -11.26 -52.55 -3.61
N LEU A 39 -11.12 -52.72 -2.29
CA LEU A 39 -10.05 -52.22 -1.40
C LEU A 39 -10.06 -50.71 -1.07
N GLU A 40 -10.75 -50.34 0.00
CA GLU A 40 -10.50 -49.10 0.74
C GLU A 40 -9.08 -49.11 1.32
N GLY A 41 -8.12 -48.59 0.56
CA GLY A 41 -6.82 -48.21 1.10
C GLY A 41 -7.01 -47.01 2.03
N VAL A 42 -6.74 -47.20 3.33
CA VAL A 42 -6.62 -46.09 4.29
C VAL A 42 -5.61 -45.11 3.72
N ALA A 43 -6.06 -43.89 3.40
CA ALA A 43 -5.17 -42.86 2.87
C ALA A 43 -4.00 -42.66 3.86
N PRO A 44 -2.75 -42.59 3.37
CA PRO A 44 -1.60 -42.43 4.25
C PRO A 44 -1.76 -41.20 5.15
N PRO A 45 -1.29 -41.25 6.41
CA PRO A 45 -1.38 -40.11 7.32
C PRO A 45 -0.70 -38.89 6.71
N TRP A 46 -1.25 -37.70 6.91
CA TRP A 46 -0.71 -36.47 6.32
C TRP A 46 -0.49 -35.37 7.36
N ARG A 47 0.32 -34.38 7.00
CA ARG A 47 0.50 -33.13 7.75
C ARG A 47 0.71 -31.96 6.81
N VAL A 48 0.49 -30.74 7.29
CA VAL A 48 0.95 -29.53 6.61
C VAL A 48 2.44 -29.34 6.86
N ALA A 49 3.13 -28.75 5.88
CA ALA A 49 4.51 -28.29 5.98
C ALA A 49 4.77 -27.49 7.28
N GLU A 50 5.85 -27.79 8.01
CA GLU A 50 6.12 -27.13 9.30
C GLU A 50 6.35 -25.62 9.13
N ALA A 51 6.94 -25.19 8.01
CA ALA A 51 7.07 -23.77 7.69
C ALA A 51 5.70 -23.06 7.68
N LEU A 52 4.66 -23.67 7.11
CA LEU A 52 3.31 -23.10 7.10
C LEU A 52 2.64 -23.12 8.49
N GLU A 53 2.98 -24.08 9.34
CA GLU A 53 2.54 -24.07 10.74
C GLU A 53 3.23 -22.97 11.55
N VAL A 54 4.52 -22.72 11.33
CA VAL A 54 5.23 -21.58 11.92
C VAL A 54 4.58 -20.26 11.47
N LEU A 55 4.22 -20.14 10.20
CA LEU A 55 3.51 -18.98 9.66
C LEU A 55 2.15 -18.79 10.35
N ARG A 56 1.37 -19.88 10.49
CA ARG A 56 0.07 -19.85 11.18
C ARG A 56 0.19 -19.41 12.62
N ARG A 57 1.15 -19.98 13.37
CA ARG A 57 1.41 -19.58 14.76
C ARG A 57 1.80 -18.10 14.84
N ARG A 58 2.62 -17.61 13.90
CA ARG A 58 3.00 -16.19 13.82
C ARG A 58 1.79 -15.29 13.52
N ILE A 59 0.94 -15.64 12.56
CA ILE A 59 -0.27 -14.87 12.23
C ILE A 59 -1.24 -14.85 13.41
N ASN A 60 -1.44 -15.99 14.09
CA ASN A 60 -2.26 -16.05 15.30
C ASN A 60 -1.70 -15.18 16.43
N ALA A 61 -0.38 -15.14 16.59
CA ALA A 61 0.25 -14.29 17.60
C ALA A 61 0.07 -12.79 17.28
N LEU A 62 0.05 -12.42 16.00
CA LEU A 62 -0.13 -11.02 15.58
C LEU A 62 -1.62 -10.59 15.54
N ALA A 63 -2.54 -11.52 15.30
CA ALA A 63 -3.98 -11.29 15.25
C ALA A 63 -4.71 -12.37 16.08
N PRO A 64 -4.66 -12.27 17.43
CA PRO A 64 -5.16 -13.33 18.32
C PRO A 64 -6.67 -13.55 18.22
N ASN A 65 -7.43 -12.54 17.80
CA ASN A 65 -8.89 -12.60 17.66
C ASN A 65 -9.35 -12.83 16.23
N ARG A 66 -8.43 -13.16 15.30
CA ARG A 66 -8.78 -13.30 13.89
C ARG A 66 -9.81 -14.39 13.66
N SER A 67 -10.64 -14.20 12.64
CA SER A 67 -11.44 -15.30 12.12
C SER A 67 -10.51 -16.37 11.53
N ILE A 68 -10.92 -17.63 11.67
CA ILE A 68 -10.29 -18.82 11.08
C ILE A 68 -11.23 -19.53 10.10
N ALA A 69 -12.35 -18.87 9.72
CA ALA A 69 -13.45 -19.49 8.97
C ALA A 69 -13.04 -20.07 7.61
N SER A 70 -11.98 -19.53 7.00
CA SER A 70 -11.44 -19.95 5.71
C SER A 70 -10.00 -20.49 5.84
N ASP A 71 -9.56 -20.85 7.05
CA ASP A 71 -8.26 -21.49 7.23
C ASP A 71 -8.32 -22.93 6.71
N GLY A 72 -7.55 -23.22 5.66
CA GLY A 72 -7.51 -24.54 5.01
C GLY A 72 -6.09 -25.07 4.94
N GLY A 73 -5.91 -26.38 5.11
CA GLY A 73 -4.59 -27.04 4.99
C GLY A 73 -4.66 -28.44 4.37
N ILE A 74 -5.81 -28.82 3.83
CA ILE A 74 -6.00 -30.00 2.99
C ILE A 74 -7.21 -29.77 2.08
N GLY A 75 -7.14 -30.19 0.82
CA GLY A 75 -8.29 -30.25 -0.08
C GLY A 75 -9.28 -31.35 0.33
N ASP A 76 -10.57 -31.20 0.01
CA ASP A 76 -11.55 -32.23 0.33
C ASP A 76 -11.36 -33.53 -0.49
N ALA A 77 -12.18 -34.55 -0.21
CA ALA A 77 -12.06 -35.84 -0.89
C ALA A 77 -12.34 -35.78 -2.41
N ALA A 78 -13.15 -34.81 -2.88
CA ALA A 78 -13.38 -34.58 -4.30
C ALA A 78 -12.20 -33.86 -4.98
N HIS A 79 -11.35 -33.20 -4.18
CA HIS A 79 -10.16 -32.47 -4.59
C HIS A 79 -8.92 -33.32 -4.89
N ARG A 80 -8.94 -34.60 -4.52
CA ARG A 80 -7.83 -35.55 -4.67
C ARG A 80 -7.48 -35.93 -6.12
N THR A 81 -8.25 -35.47 -7.12
CA THR A 81 -8.08 -35.82 -8.54
C THR A 81 -7.41 -34.71 -9.37
N ARG A 82 -6.96 -33.60 -8.76
CA ARG A 82 -6.43 -32.42 -9.47
C ARG A 82 -5.05 -31.97 -8.95
N ALA A 83 -4.23 -31.36 -9.81
CA ALA A 83 -2.97 -30.73 -9.43
C ALA A 83 -3.24 -29.51 -8.52
N SER A 84 -3.00 -29.67 -7.22
CA SER A 84 -3.16 -28.62 -6.21
C SER A 84 -2.20 -28.87 -5.05
N ASP A 85 -1.52 -27.84 -4.55
CA ASP A 85 -0.58 -27.96 -3.44
C ASP A 85 -1.29 -28.17 -2.07
N HIS A 86 -2.63 -28.11 -2.05
CA HIS A 86 -3.48 -28.53 -0.92
C HIS A 86 -3.64 -30.05 -0.81
N ASN A 87 -3.12 -30.80 -1.77
CA ASN A 87 -3.08 -32.27 -1.71
C ASN A 87 -1.71 -32.73 -1.19
N PRO A 88 -1.66 -33.85 -0.46
CA PRO A 88 -0.45 -34.30 0.23
C PRO A 88 0.52 -35.06 -0.71
N TRP A 89 0.95 -34.41 -1.80
CA TRP A 89 1.73 -35.03 -2.88
C TRP A 89 3.16 -35.41 -2.50
N VAL A 90 3.77 -34.66 -1.58
CA VAL A 90 5.13 -34.92 -1.14
C VAL A 90 5.09 -36.02 -0.08
N THR A 91 5.80 -37.12 -0.30
CA THR A 91 5.88 -38.21 0.70
C THR A 91 7.17 -38.08 1.51
N ASP A 92 7.03 -37.98 2.83
CA ASP A 92 8.14 -37.86 3.78
C ASP A 92 7.86 -38.67 5.05
N GLY A 93 8.74 -39.62 5.36
CA GLY A 93 8.60 -40.47 6.56
C GLY A 93 7.30 -41.29 6.62
N GLY A 94 6.78 -41.73 5.47
CA GLY A 94 5.52 -42.47 5.38
C GLY A 94 4.27 -41.58 5.54
N LYS A 95 4.44 -40.25 5.54
CA LYS A 95 3.35 -39.28 5.58
C LYS A 95 3.30 -38.47 4.29
N GLY A 96 2.09 -38.10 3.87
CA GLY A 96 1.90 -37.11 2.83
C GLY A 96 2.02 -35.69 3.40
N ILE A 97 2.70 -34.79 2.70
CA ILE A 97 2.94 -33.40 3.11
C ILE A 97 2.14 -32.48 2.21
N VAL A 98 1.27 -31.69 2.83
CA VAL A 98 0.55 -30.60 2.17
C VAL A 98 1.42 -29.35 2.21
N THR A 99 1.74 -28.81 1.03
CA THR A 99 2.63 -27.66 0.87
C THR A 99 1.89 -26.34 0.66
N ALA A 100 0.57 -26.32 0.80
CA ALA A 100 -0.23 -25.11 0.80
C ALA A 100 -1.05 -24.92 2.08
N ARG A 101 -1.37 -23.65 2.37
CA ARG A 101 -2.28 -23.27 3.45
C ARG A 101 -3.01 -21.98 3.08
N ASP A 102 -4.29 -21.95 3.41
CA ASP A 102 -5.14 -20.76 3.30
C ASP A 102 -5.23 -20.06 4.65
N PHE A 103 -5.22 -18.74 4.64
CA PHE A 103 -5.39 -17.90 5.82
C PHE A 103 -6.54 -16.92 5.62
N THR A 104 -7.50 -16.95 6.53
CA THR A 104 -8.72 -16.14 6.46
C THR A 104 -8.44 -14.64 6.40
N HIS A 105 -9.03 -13.93 5.44
CA HIS A 105 -9.09 -12.48 5.43
C HIS A 105 -10.11 -12.01 6.46
N SER A 106 -9.64 -11.40 7.53
CA SER A 106 -10.47 -10.86 8.61
C SER A 106 -9.86 -9.58 9.18
N PRO A 107 -9.82 -8.50 8.37
CA PRO A 107 -9.14 -7.26 8.75
C PRO A 107 -9.80 -6.59 9.96
N GLN A 108 -11.10 -6.81 10.17
CA GLN A 108 -11.84 -6.31 11.34
C GLN A 108 -11.30 -6.88 12.66
N THR A 109 -10.68 -8.06 12.60
CA THR A 109 -10.07 -8.76 13.74
C THR A 109 -8.54 -8.78 13.67
N GLY A 110 -7.96 -7.91 12.83
CA GLY A 110 -6.52 -7.71 12.74
C GLY A 110 -5.78 -8.60 11.75
N CYS A 111 -6.44 -9.46 10.97
CA CYS A 111 -5.78 -10.32 9.98
C CYS A 111 -6.12 -9.87 8.55
N ASP A 112 -5.34 -8.94 8.02
CA ASP A 112 -5.45 -8.50 6.64
C ASP A 112 -4.59 -9.39 5.72
N ALA A 113 -5.24 -10.32 5.03
CA ALA A 113 -4.66 -11.18 4.01
C ALA A 113 -3.86 -10.44 2.91
N GLY A 114 -4.22 -9.21 2.54
CA GLY A 114 -3.46 -8.41 1.58
C GLY A 114 -2.15 -7.88 2.14
N VAL A 115 -2.13 -7.51 3.42
CA VAL A 115 -0.90 -7.14 4.13
C VAL A 115 0.02 -8.36 4.27
N ILE A 116 -0.53 -9.52 4.60
CA ILE A 116 0.24 -10.78 4.70
C ILE A 116 0.84 -11.16 3.34
N ALA A 117 0.03 -11.17 2.28
CA ALA A 117 0.47 -11.51 0.93
C ALA A 117 1.61 -10.61 0.45
N GLU A 118 1.49 -9.29 0.67
CA GLU A 118 2.51 -8.34 0.24
C GLU A 118 3.78 -8.41 1.09
N ALA A 119 3.68 -8.63 2.40
CA ALA A 119 4.84 -8.81 3.28
C ALA A 119 5.67 -10.04 2.87
N LEU A 120 4.99 -11.17 2.59
CA LEU A 120 5.64 -12.40 2.15
C LEU A 120 6.24 -12.28 0.74
N ARG A 121 5.54 -11.60 -0.18
CA ARG A 121 6.09 -11.33 -1.52
C ARG A 121 7.32 -10.42 -1.46
N ALA A 122 7.30 -9.39 -0.61
CA ALA A 122 8.39 -8.44 -0.47
C ALA A 122 9.63 -9.06 0.21
N SER A 123 9.44 -10.01 1.14
CA SER A 123 10.54 -10.70 1.81
C SER A 123 11.33 -11.62 0.87
N ARG A 124 10.69 -12.08 -0.22
CA ARG A 124 11.25 -13.05 -1.18
C ARG A 124 11.79 -14.30 -0.49
N ASP A 125 11.10 -14.73 0.57
CA ASP A 125 11.51 -15.89 1.36
C ASP A 125 11.63 -17.13 0.47
N SER A 126 12.80 -17.78 0.51
CA SER A 126 13.14 -18.91 -0.36
C SER A 126 12.23 -20.11 -0.18
N ARG A 127 11.46 -20.17 0.91
CA ARG A 127 10.48 -21.24 1.15
C ARG A 127 9.25 -21.11 0.27
N ILE A 128 8.91 -19.91 -0.20
CA ILE A 128 7.68 -19.66 -0.95
C ILE A 128 7.84 -20.21 -2.37
N LYS A 129 6.81 -20.93 -2.83
CA LYS A 129 6.63 -21.33 -4.23
C LYS A 129 5.78 -20.29 -4.97
N TYR A 130 4.59 -20.01 -4.46
CA TYR A 130 3.73 -18.91 -4.92
C TYR A 130 2.72 -18.44 -3.86
N ILE A 131 2.13 -17.28 -4.10
CA ILE A 131 1.06 -16.66 -3.28
C ILE A 131 -0.08 -16.25 -4.21
N ILE A 132 -1.32 -16.51 -3.81
CA ILE A 132 -2.53 -16.06 -4.51
C ILE A 132 -3.35 -15.18 -3.57
N TRP A 133 -3.69 -13.98 -4.03
CA TRP A 133 -4.52 -13.03 -3.29
C TRP A 133 -5.23 -12.07 -4.24
N ASN A 134 -6.56 -11.97 -4.08
CA ASN A 134 -7.43 -11.01 -4.73
C ASN A 134 -7.24 -10.97 -6.25
N ARG A 135 -7.54 -12.10 -6.90
CA ARG A 135 -7.37 -12.36 -8.35
C ARG A 135 -5.96 -12.09 -8.89
N ARG A 136 -4.94 -12.22 -8.06
CA ARG A 136 -3.53 -12.09 -8.45
C ARG A 136 -2.71 -13.25 -7.91
N ILE A 137 -1.69 -13.64 -8.68
CA ILE A 137 -0.70 -14.64 -8.29
C ILE A 137 0.71 -14.06 -8.45
N CYS A 138 1.60 -14.36 -7.52
CA CYS A 138 3.04 -14.14 -7.69
C CYS A 138 3.79 -15.43 -7.33
N ALA A 139 4.87 -15.72 -8.06
CA ALA A 139 5.69 -16.92 -7.84
C ALA A 139 7.16 -16.55 -7.61
N SER A 140 7.91 -17.43 -6.95
CA SER A 140 9.35 -17.26 -6.72
C SER A 140 10.18 -17.32 -8.02
N GLU A 141 9.58 -17.78 -9.11
CA GLU A 141 10.22 -17.96 -10.41
C GLU A 141 9.58 -17.09 -11.51
N PRO A 142 10.36 -16.66 -12.53
CA PRO A 142 9.81 -16.02 -13.71
C PRO A 142 8.88 -16.97 -14.46
N ARG A 143 7.76 -16.47 -14.98
CA ARG A 143 6.84 -17.26 -15.82
C ARG A 143 6.03 -16.35 -16.73
N ASP A 144 5.73 -16.84 -17.94
CA ASP A 144 5.03 -16.10 -19.00
C ASP A 144 5.68 -14.74 -19.35
N GLY A 145 7.01 -14.71 -19.40
CA GLY A 145 7.78 -13.49 -19.69
C GLY A 145 7.79 -12.45 -18.58
N GLN A 146 7.14 -12.73 -17.44
CA GLN A 146 7.09 -11.86 -16.27
C GLN A 146 8.15 -12.27 -15.24
N ALA A 147 8.79 -11.29 -14.61
CA ALA A 147 9.82 -11.53 -13.61
C ALA A 147 9.29 -12.32 -12.40
N ALA A 148 10.20 -13.00 -11.70
CA ALA A 148 9.93 -13.56 -10.38
C ALA A 148 9.37 -12.47 -9.43
N TRP A 149 8.45 -12.85 -8.54
CA TRP A 149 7.81 -11.98 -7.54
C TRP A 149 6.92 -10.86 -8.10
N ALA A 150 6.73 -10.77 -9.41
CA ALA A 150 5.75 -9.87 -10.00
C ALA A 150 4.33 -10.43 -9.81
N TRP A 151 3.39 -9.56 -9.42
CA TRP A 151 1.96 -9.91 -9.44
C TRP A 151 1.47 -10.07 -10.87
N ARG A 152 0.69 -11.12 -11.11
CA ARG A 152 0.09 -11.46 -12.42
C ARG A 152 -1.39 -11.73 -12.23
N PRO A 153 -2.24 -11.52 -13.24
CA PRO A 153 -3.65 -11.91 -13.18
C PRO A 153 -3.80 -13.39 -12.83
N TYR A 154 -4.71 -13.69 -11.90
CA TYR A 154 -5.07 -15.06 -11.55
C TYR A 154 -6.43 -15.41 -12.15
N GLY A 155 -6.42 -16.39 -13.07
CA GLY A 155 -7.59 -16.84 -13.81
C GLY A 155 -8.41 -17.93 -13.14
N GLY A 156 -8.05 -18.33 -11.91
CA GLY A 156 -8.79 -19.35 -11.17
C GLY A 156 -10.25 -18.97 -10.88
N LYS A 157 -11.06 -20.00 -10.61
CA LYS A 157 -12.48 -19.86 -10.26
C LYS A 157 -12.63 -19.18 -8.91
N ASN A 158 -11.82 -19.57 -7.91
CA ASN A 158 -11.82 -18.90 -6.62
C ASN A 158 -11.09 -17.56 -6.77
N PRO A 159 -11.72 -16.42 -6.43
CA PRO A 159 -11.07 -15.12 -6.53
C PRO A 159 -9.98 -14.88 -5.47
N HIS A 160 -9.88 -15.69 -4.42
CA HIS A 160 -8.97 -15.51 -3.27
C HIS A 160 -9.12 -14.12 -2.63
N ASP A 161 -10.34 -13.64 -2.42
CA ASP A 161 -10.67 -12.34 -1.81
C ASP A 161 -11.18 -12.47 -0.35
N HIS A 162 -11.49 -13.69 0.09
CA HIS A 162 -11.85 -14.04 1.47
C HIS A 162 -10.74 -14.75 2.25
N HIS A 163 -9.66 -15.17 1.58
CA HIS A 163 -8.47 -15.76 2.18
C HIS A 163 -7.26 -15.54 1.27
N VAL A 164 -6.04 -15.57 1.84
CA VAL A 164 -4.80 -15.65 1.07
C VAL A 164 -4.33 -17.10 1.02
N HIS A 165 -3.96 -17.55 -0.17
CA HIS A 165 -3.37 -18.87 -0.39
C HIS A 165 -1.85 -18.76 -0.50
N ILE A 166 -1.14 -19.61 0.26
CA ILE A 166 0.32 -19.61 0.31
C ILE A 166 0.82 -21.04 0.09
N SER A 167 1.64 -21.21 -0.95
CA SER A 167 2.31 -22.47 -1.26
C SER A 167 3.82 -22.36 -1.00
N VAL A 168 4.41 -23.40 -0.40
CA VAL A 168 5.85 -23.54 -0.16
C VAL A 168 6.49 -24.58 -1.08
N GLN A 169 7.79 -24.47 -1.27
CA GLN A 169 8.57 -25.35 -2.13
C GLN A 169 8.51 -26.80 -1.61
N PRO A 170 8.36 -27.82 -2.49
CA PRO A 170 8.27 -29.23 -2.11
C PRO A 170 9.63 -29.85 -1.73
N ILE A 171 10.57 -29.03 -1.24
CA ILE A 171 11.91 -29.43 -0.81
C ILE A 171 11.92 -29.50 0.71
N LYS A 172 12.29 -30.65 1.30
CA LYS A 172 12.24 -30.89 2.75
C LYS A 172 12.93 -29.81 3.58
N ALA A 173 14.12 -29.40 3.15
CA ALA A 173 14.87 -28.33 3.83
C ALA A 173 14.17 -26.97 3.81
N LEU A 174 13.14 -26.77 2.97
CA LEU A 174 12.37 -25.52 2.84
C LEU A 174 10.97 -25.64 3.44
N TYR A 175 10.22 -26.72 3.15
CA TYR A 175 8.87 -26.87 3.72
C TYR A 175 8.89 -27.20 5.22
N ASP A 176 9.97 -27.78 5.74
CA ASP A 176 10.15 -28.02 7.18
C ASP A 176 11.03 -26.98 7.88
N ASP A 177 11.43 -25.91 7.18
CA ASP A 177 12.28 -24.87 7.74
C ASP A 177 11.54 -24.07 8.82
N PRO A 178 11.97 -24.17 10.10
CA PRO A 178 11.26 -23.59 11.21
C PRO A 178 11.59 -22.10 11.43
N ARG A 179 12.43 -21.49 10.57
CA ARG A 179 12.83 -20.09 10.70
C ARG A 179 11.58 -19.20 10.79
N PRO A 180 11.53 -18.22 11.70
CA PRO A 180 10.42 -17.28 11.78
C PRO A 180 10.15 -16.61 10.43
N TRP A 181 8.88 -16.48 10.06
CA TRP A 181 8.50 -15.72 8.86
C TRP A 181 8.66 -14.23 9.12
N ALA A 182 9.29 -13.53 8.17
CA ALA A 182 9.46 -12.09 8.17
C ALA A 182 8.13 -11.39 7.85
N LEU A 183 7.20 -11.40 8.80
CA LEU A 183 6.00 -10.57 8.80
C LEU A 183 6.30 -9.34 9.64
N SER A 184 6.72 -8.25 8.98
CA SER A 184 6.86 -6.94 9.60
C SER A 184 5.46 -6.40 9.91
N SER A 185 5.09 -6.50 11.19
CA SER A 185 3.88 -5.94 11.81
C SER A 185 2.58 -6.03 10.99
N VAL A 186 1.87 -7.13 11.18
CA VAL A 186 0.50 -7.00 11.70
C VAL A 186 0.68 -6.50 13.15
N THR A 187 0.68 -5.19 13.33
CA THR A 187 0.79 -4.41 14.59
C THR A 187 1.43 -5.13 15.80
N ALA A 188 2.76 -5.32 15.81
CA ALA A 188 3.49 -5.60 17.06
C ALA A 188 4.84 -4.90 17.04
N LEU A 189 5.11 -4.11 18.08
CA LEU A 189 6.43 -3.55 18.39
C LEU A 189 7.45 -4.69 18.52
N PRO A 190 8.74 -4.46 18.19
CA PRO A 190 9.77 -5.45 18.44
C PRO A 190 9.79 -5.83 19.92
N PRO A 191 10.09 -7.10 20.26
CA PRO A 191 10.30 -7.47 21.65
C PRO A 191 11.41 -6.58 22.25
N PRO A 192 11.31 -6.19 23.54
CA PRO A 192 12.37 -5.44 24.19
C PRO A 192 13.68 -6.19 24.02
N VAL A 193 14.75 -5.46 23.64
CA VAL A 193 16.10 -6.01 23.52
C VAL A 193 16.43 -6.69 24.85
N ALA A 194 16.47 -8.03 24.86
CA ALA A 194 16.96 -8.76 26.01
C ALA A 194 18.46 -8.47 26.10
N LEU A 195 18.87 -7.68 27.10
CA LEU A 195 20.28 -7.46 27.41
C LEU A 195 20.85 -8.81 27.88
N THR A 196 21.44 -9.55 26.96
CA THR A 196 22.22 -10.76 27.27
C THR A 196 23.57 -10.33 27.80
N SER A 197 24.21 -11.13 28.66
CA SER A 197 25.58 -10.90 29.16
C SER A 197 26.69 -11.04 28.08
N ALA A 198 26.36 -10.81 26.81
CA ALA A 198 27.31 -10.73 25.71
C ALA A 198 28.02 -9.38 25.80
N GLY A 199 29.32 -9.34 25.51
CA GLY A 199 30.10 -8.10 25.62
C GLY A 199 29.52 -6.92 24.83
N PRO A 200 29.96 -5.69 25.12
CA PRO A 200 29.34 -4.44 24.66
C PRO A 200 29.18 -4.34 23.13
N GLU A 201 30.07 -4.94 22.34
CA GLU A 201 29.98 -4.93 20.87
C GLU A 201 28.74 -5.68 20.35
N VAL A 202 28.39 -6.81 20.98
CA VAL A 202 27.23 -7.62 20.59
C VAL A 202 25.93 -6.91 20.96
N GLU A 203 25.90 -6.25 22.13
CA GLU A 203 24.76 -5.44 22.56
C GLU A 203 24.55 -4.23 21.63
N ILE A 204 25.63 -3.52 21.26
CA ILE A 204 25.56 -2.40 20.31
C ILE A 204 25.01 -2.88 18.95
N ALA A 205 25.49 -4.02 18.44
CA ALA A 205 24.99 -4.57 17.19
C ALA A 205 23.51 -4.96 17.27
N ALA A 206 23.07 -5.55 18.40
CA ALA A 206 21.67 -5.89 18.62
C ALA A 206 20.78 -4.64 18.71
N ILE A 207 21.23 -3.58 19.38
CA ILE A 207 20.54 -2.29 19.45
C ILE A 207 20.45 -1.66 18.06
N ALA A 208 21.53 -1.65 17.29
CA ALA A 208 21.54 -1.12 15.93
C ALA A 208 20.54 -1.86 15.02
N ALA A 209 20.53 -3.20 15.07
CA ALA A 209 19.59 -4.01 14.30
C ALA A 209 18.13 -3.75 14.72
N ALA A 210 17.86 -3.59 16.02
CA ALA A 210 16.53 -3.24 16.52
C ALA A 210 16.10 -1.83 16.07
N ALA A 211 17.02 -0.86 16.08
CA ALA A 211 16.77 0.48 15.57
C ALA A 211 16.49 0.49 14.06
N ASP A 212 17.21 -0.31 13.27
CA ASP A 212 16.95 -0.46 11.84
C ASP A 212 15.57 -1.07 11.57
N GLN A 213 15.16 -2.07 12.34
CA GLN A 213 13.82 -2.65 12.26
C GLN A 213 12.73 -1.61 12.58
N LEU A 214 12.89 -0.86 13.67
CA LEU A 214 11.98 0.24 14.03
C LEU A 214 11.91 1.31 12.93
N THR A 215 13.04 1.61 12.29
CA THR A 215 13.12 2.53 11.17
C THR A 215 12.29 2.01 9.99
N GLN A 216 12.37 0.72 9.66
CA GLN A 216 11.58 0.13 8.57
C GLN A 216 10.06 0.17 8.81
N LEU A 217 9.62 0.17 10.08
CA LEU A 217 8.20 0.34 10.44
C LEU A 217 7.70 1.78 10.22
N THR A 218 8.61 2.75 10.20
CA THR A 218 8.26 4.14 9.90
C THR A 218 7.94 4.28 8.41
N PRO A 219 6.79 4.87 8.04
CA PRO A 219 6.45 5.12 6.65
C PRO A 219 7.58 5.80 5.88
N LEU A 220 7.83 5.36 4.65
CA LEU A 220 8.96 5.86 3.84
C LEU A 220 8.93 7.39 3.70
N LEU A 221 7.75 7.98 3.48
CA LEU A 221 7.57 9.43 3.42
C LEU A 221 8.10 10.12 4.68
N GLN A 222 7.67 9.63 5.85
CA GLN A 222 8.10 10.22 7.13
C GLN A 222 9.61 10.12 7.31
N ARG A 223 10.21 8.96 7.01
CA ARG A 223 11.68 8.81 7.06
C ARG A 223 12.40 9.79 6.14
N LEU A 224 11.94 9.93 4.91
CA LEU A 224 12.55 10.83 3.94
C LEU A 224 12.40 12.31 4.37
N THR A 225 11.25 12.70 4.91
CA THR A 225 11.05 14.06 5.44
C THR A 225 11.92 14.31 6.68
N ASP A 226 12.05 13.34 7.58
CA ASP A 226 12.89 13.50 8.76
C ASP A 226 14.38 13.58 8.39
N LEU A 227 14.83 12.84 7.36
CA LEU A 227 16.16 13.02 6.77
C LEU A 227 16.34 14.38 6.08
N LYS A 228 15.28 14.92 5.47
CA LYS A 228 15.29 16.26 4.86
C LYS A 228 15.45 17.38 5.88
N ASP A 229 15.01 17.14 7.12
CA ASP A 229 15.15 18.03 8.28
C ASP A 229 16.50 17.83 9.01
N SER A 230 17.39 16.97 8.49
CA SER A 230 18.72 16.72 9.05
C SER A 230 19.56 18.02 9.11
N PRO A 231 20.35 18.25 10.18
CA PRO A 231 21.31 19.34 10.23
C PRO A 231 22.50 19.13 9.28
N ASP A 232 22.74 17.89 8.81
CA ASP A 232 23.73 17.61 7.77
C ASP A 232 23.15 17.95 6.38
N GLN A 233 23.73 18.97 5.75
CA GLN A 233 23.27 19.48 4.47
C GLN A 233 23.35 18.42 3.35
N ALA A 234 24.38 17.57 3.33
CA ALA A 234 24.53 16.56 2.29
C ALA A 234 23.42 15.49 2.41
N VAL A 235 23.06 15.11 3.65
CA VAL A 235 21.93 14.21 3.90
C VAL A 235 20.62 14.87 3.50
N ALA A 236 20.41 16.14 3.88
CA ALA A 236 19.21 16.88 3.54
C ALA A 236 19.03 17.04 2.02
N ASP A 237 20.11 17.30 1.27
CA ASP A 237 20.08 17.43 -0.19
C ASP A 237 19.75 16.10 -0.87
N GLN A 238 20.35 14.98 -0.42
CA GLN A 238 20.01 13.65 -0.93
C GLN A 238 18.56 13.26 -0.62
N ALA A 239 18.09 13.58 0.59
CA ALA A 239 16.71 13.33 1.00
C ALA A 239 15.72 14.13 0.14
N SER A 240 16.03 15.38 -0.23
CA SER A 240 15.20 16.19 -1.13
C SER A 240 15.02 15.54 -2.52
N ILE A 241 16.10 14.99 -3.09
CA ILE A 241 16.06 14.27 -4.38
C ILE A 241 15.16 13.03 -4.27
N LEU A 242 15.31 12.27 -3.18
CA LEU A 242 14.50 11.07 -2.93
C LEU A 242 13.03 11.42 -2.67
N LEU A 243 12.73 12.49 -1.94
CA LEU A 243 11.37 13.00 -1.74
C LEU A 243 10.71 13.39 -3.05
N SER A 244 11.42 14.14 -3.90
CA SER A 244 10.92 14.52 -5.23
C SER A 244 10.57 13.30 -6.09
N ARG A 245 11.40 12.24 -6.01
CA ARG A 245 11.14 10.98 -6.71
C ARG A 245 9.98 10.20 -6.09
N TYR A 246 9.93 10.10 -4.77
CA TYR A 246 8.82 9.48 -4.04
C TYR A 246 7.49 10.13 -4.40
N LEU A 247 7.46 11.47 -4.39
CA LEU A 247 6.30 12.26 -4.75
C LEU A 247 5.84 11.96 -6.18
N THR A 248 6.77 11.95 -7.14
CA THR A 248 6.46 11.64 -8.55
C THR A 248 5.84 10.24 -8.73
N LEU A 249 6.26 9.26 -7.92
CA LEU A 249 5.78 7.88 -8.00
C LEU A 249 4.45 7.64 -7.27
N THR A 250 4.14 8.47 -6.27
CA THR A 250 2.98 8.24 -5.39
C THR A 250 1.80 9.15 -5.70
N ARG A 251 2.06 10.35 -6.24
CA ARG A 251 1.02 11.32 -6.59
C ARG A 251 0.12 10.79 -7.70
N PRO A 252 -1.22 10.93 -7.57
CA PRO A 252 -2.11 10.80 -8.72
C PRO A 252 -1.68 11.74 -9.84
N ALA A 253 -1.81 11.33 -11.10
CA ALA A 253 -1.66 12.27 -12.19
C ALA A 253 -2.77 13.34 -12.08
N PRO A 254 -2.48 14.62 -12.42
CA PRO A 254 -3.50 15.65 -12.50
C PRO A 254 -4.68 15.16 -13.34
N GLU A 255 -5.88 15.41 -12.85
CA GLU A 255 -7.07 14.88 -13.50
C GLU A 255 -7.41 15.74 -14.73
N PRO A 256 -7.94 15.13 -15.80
CA PRO A 256 -8.29 15.86 -17.03
C PRO A 256 -9.19 17.06 -16.76
N GLN A 257 -8.66 18.27 -17.00
CA GLN A 257 -9.40 19.52 -16.88
C GLN A 257 -10.29 19.81 -18.11
N THR A 258 -10.49 18.83 -19.00
CA THR A 258 -11.26 19.00 -20.23
C THR A 258 -12.58 19.71 -19.93
N PRO A 259 -12.87 20.85 -20.59
CA PRO A 259 -14.11 21.56 -20.34
C PRO A 259 -15.29 20.64 -20.66
N PRO A 260 -16.33 20.62 -19.82
CA PRO A 260 -17.47 19.77 -20.05
C PRO A 260 -18.16 20.15 -21.36
N ALA A 261 -18.83 19.19 -22.00
CA ALA A 261 -19.98 19.54 -22.85
C ALA A 261 -20.94 20.39 -21.99
N ALA A 262 -21.62 21.38 -22.58
CA ALA A 262 -22.34 22.45 -21.87
C ALA A 262 -23.37 22.04 -20.79
N ALA A 263 -23.61 20.74 -20.58
CA ALA A 263 -24.51 20.16 -19.58
C ALA A 263 -23.85 19.66 -18.27
N GLU A 264 -22.52 19.54 -18.15
CA GLU A 264 -21.85 18.99 -16.95
C GLU A 264 -21.00 20.04 -16.21
N THR A 265 -21.63 21.05 -15.59
CA THR A 265 -20.88 22.02 -14.78
C THR A 265 -20.77 21.54 -13.34
N PHE A 266 -19.59 21.07 -12.93
CA PHE A 266 -19.24 20.89 -11.52
C PHE A 266 -19.09 22.29 -10.89
N THR A 267 -20.18 22.85 -10.36
CA THR A 267 -20.15 24.14 -9.67
C THR A 267 -20.06 23.96 -8.17
N LEU A 268 -19.62 25.01 -7.46
CA LEU A 268 -19.60 25.00 -6.00
C LEU A 268 -21.01 24.79 -5.43
N GLU A 269 -22.02 25.46 -5.99
CA GLU A 269 -23.40 25.39 -5.52
C GLU A 269 -23.94 23.96 -5.62
N ALA A 270 -23.68 23.28 -6.73
CA ALA A 270 -24.13 21.90 -6.95
C ALA A 270 -23.44 20.88 -6.02
N LEU A 271 -22.20 21.15 -5.62
CA LEU A 271 -21.38 20.21 -4.85
C LEU A 271 -21.33 20.52 -3.36
N ALA A 272 -21.85 21.67 -2.92
CA ALA A 272 -21.64 22.16 -1.55
C ALA A 272 -22.16 21.19 -0.47
N ASP A 273 -23.38 20.68 -0.63
CA ASP A 273 -23.98 19.75 0.33
C ASP A 273 -23.32 18.38 0.31
N GLU A 274 -22.86 17.94 -0.86
CA GLU A 274 -22.08 16.72 -0.97
C GLU A 274 -20.77 16.83 -0.19
N TYR A 275 -20.03 17.93 -0.36
CA TYR A 275 -18.80 18.18 0.38
C TYR A 275 -19.01 18.22 1.89
N ARG A 276 -20.05 18.92 2.36
CA ARG A 276 -20.41 18.93 3.79
C ARG A 276 -20.66 17.52 4.30
N ARG A 277 -21.52 16.76 3.61
CA ARG A 277 -21.88 15.39 3.99
C ARG A 277 -20.65 14.49 4.01
N LEU A 278 -19.82 14.52 2.97
CA LEU A 278 -18.61 13.70 2.89
C LEU A 278 -17.63 14.05 4.00
N PHE A 279 -17.40 15.33 4.29
CA PHE A 279 -16.49 15.75 5.35
C PHE A 279 -16.99 15.39 6.75
N GLN A 280 -18.30 15.51 7.00
CA GLN A 280 -18.91 15.14 8.27
C GLN A 280 -18.87 13.63 8.51
N THR A 281 -19.04 12.83 7.46
CA THR A 281 -19.17 11.37 7.55
C THR A 281 -17.88 10.60 7.27
N CYS A 282 -16.84 11.24 6.72
CA CYS A 282 -15.58 10.57 6.48
C CYS A 282 -14.90 10.20 7.80
N GLN A 283 -14.38 8.99 7.88
CA GLN A 283 -13.57 8.53 8.99
C GLN A 283 -12.21 8.14 8.45
N THR A 284 -11.15 8.51 9.16
CA THR A 284 -9.80 8.02 8.87
C THR A 284 -9.77 6.51 9.09
N ARG A 285 -9.34 5.75 8.08
CA ARG A 285 -9.17 4.31 8.23
C ARG A 285 -8.04 4.00 9.25
N PRO A 286 -8.21 3.05 10.18
CA PRO A 286 -7.27 2.84 11.29
C PRO A 286 -5.81 2.66 10.87
N GLU A 287 -5.57 1.93 9.77
CA GLU A 287 -4.24 1.69 9.20
C GLU A 287 -3.51 2.96 8.73
N TRP A 288 -4.25 4.04 8.46
CA TRP A 288 -3.70 5.34 8.05
C TRP A 288 -3.69 6.38 9.16
N ALA A 289 -4.25 6.09 10.34
CA ALA A 289 -4.39 7.05 11.44
C ALA A 289 -3.05 7.68 11.85
N GLY A 290 -1.98 6.88 11.93
CA GLY A 290 -0.63 7.37 12.24
C GLY A 290 -0.10 8.34 11.18
N GLN A 291 -0.36 8.08 9.89
CA GLN A 291 0.06 8.97 8.81
C GLN A 291 -0.74 10.28 8.80
N VAL A 292 -2.06 10.23 9.04
CA VAL A 292 -2.88 11.44 9.15
C VAL A 292 -2.42 12.31 10.33
N ALA A 293 -2.15 11.69 11.49
CA ALA A 293 -1.60 12.38 12.66
C ALA A 293 -0.22 13.02 12.38
N TRP A 294 0.63 12.34 11.62
CA TRP A 294 1.92 12.89 11.18
C TRP A 294 1.75 14.14 10.29
N HIS A 295 0.83 14.11 9.32
CA HIS A 295 0.55 15.27 8.46
C HIS A 295 0.06 16.46 9.29
N ARG A 296 -0.87 16.24 10.24
CA ARG A 296 -1.32 17.27 11.19
C ARG A 296 -0.14 17.89 11.93
N LYS A 297 0.77 17.07 12.47
CA LYS A 297 1.95 17.55 13.21
C LYS A 297 2.86 18.41 12.33
N LYS A 298 3.16 17.98 11.10
CA LYS A 298 3.97 18.77 10.15
C LYS A 298 3.27 20.09 9.78
N LEU A 299 1.96 20.08 9.53
CA LEU A 299 1.19 21.31 9.25
C LEU A 299 1.30 22.32 10.39
N LEU A 300 1.14 21.88 11.64
CA LEU A 300 1.29 22.73 12.81
C LEU A 300 2.73 23.25 12.98
N ALA A 301 3.73 22.40 12.76
CA ALA A 301 5.14 22.78 12.84
C ALA A 301 5.52 23.87 11.81
N PHE A 302 4.89 23.86 10.64
CA PHE A 302 5.14 24.83 9.57
C PHE A 302 4.13 25.98 9.51
N LYS A 303 3.16 26.04 10.44
CA LYS A 303 2.10 27.06 10.47
C LYS A 303 2.66 28.48 10.36
N SER A 304 3.65 28.83 11.18
CA SER A 304 4.26 30.18 11.20
C SER A 304 4.92 30.57 9.87
N ARG A 305 5.34 29.58 9.06
CA ARG A 305 5.90 29.83 7.73
C ARG A 305 4.83 30.06 6.67
N TYR A 306 3.65 29.46 6.84
CA TYR A 306 2.52 29.68 5.93
C TYR A 306 1.75 30.97 6.22
N GLU A 307 1.72 31.42 7.47
CA GLU A 307 0.92 32.58 7.91
C GLU A 307 1.18 33.89 7.14
N PRO A 308 2.43 34.31 6.87
CA PRO A 308 2.67 35.53 6.09
C PRO A 308 2.11 35.44 4.67
N LEU A 309 2.30 34.29 4.01
CA LEU A 309 1.75 34.06 2.68
C LEU A 309 0.22 33.96 2.72
N ALA A 310 -0.35 33.36 3.76
CA ALA A 310 -1.79 33.29 3.98
C ALA A 310 -2.42 34.70 4.08
N GLN A 311 -1.78 35.60 4.83
CA GLN A 311 -2.21 37.00 4.94
C GLN A 311 -2.11 37.71 3.58
N GLN A 312 -1.00 37.55 2.86
CA GLN A 312 -0.77 38.18 1.56
C GLN A 312 -1.76 37.70 0.49
N THR A 313 -2.08 36.40 0.49
CA THR A 313 -2.91 35.76 -0.54
C THR A 313 -4.39 35.71 -0.18
N GLN A 314 -4.73 35.93 1.08
CA GLN A 314 -6.04 35.69 1.68
C GLN A 314 -6.48 34.21 1.59
N ILE A 315 -5.53 33.28 1.52
CA ILE A 315 -5.78 31.83 1.55
C ILE A 315 -5.49 31.34 2.98
N PRO A 316 -6.36 30.55 3.62
CA PRO A 316 -6.08 30.02 4.96
C PRO A 316 -4.78 29.21 4.99
N TRP A 317 -3.98 29.40 6.04
CA TRP A 317 -2.65 28.77 6.16
C TRP A 317 -2.71 27.24 6.03
N PHE A 318 -3.77 26.61 6.52
CA PHE A 318 -3.95 25.15 6.47
C PHE A 318 -4.24 24.65 5.05
N VAL A 319 -4.84 25.49 4.19
CA VAL A 319 -5.05 25.18 2.76
C VAL A 319 -3.71 25.23 2.02
N ILE A 320 -2.91 26.28 2.26
CA ILE A 320 -1.55 26.38 1.69
C ILE A 320 -0.71 25.18 2.13
N GLY A 321 -0.75 24.84 3.42
CA GLY A 321 -0.04 23.70 3.96
C GLY A 321 -0.48 22.36 3.38
N ALA A 322 -1.80 22.14 3.19
CA ALA A 322 -2.31 20.92 2.57
C ALA A 322 -1.87 20.78 1.10
N ILE A 323 -1.90 21.88 0.34
CA ILE A 323 -1.36 21.90 -1.03
C ILE A 323 0.15 21.59 -1.01
N HIS A 324 0.91 22.20 -0.10
CA HIS A 324 2.35 21.93 0.01
C HIS A 324 2.65 20.47 0.39
N ALA A 325 1.83 19.85 1.23
CA ALA A 325 1.94 18.43 1.53
C ALA A 325 1.77 17.56 0.26
N LEU A 326 0.72 17.84 -0.52
CA LEU A 326 0.36 17.08 -1.72
C LEU A 326 1.30 17.32 -2.91
N GLU A 327 1.80 18.54 -3.08
CA GLU A 327 2.60 18.96 -4.24
C GLU A 327 4.11 19.02 -3.97
N GLY A 328 4.54 18.95 -2.71
CA GLY A 328 5.94 19.11 -2.33
C GLY A 328 6.40 18.21 -1.20
N SER A 329 5.53 17.39 -0.59
CA SER A 329 5.89 16.58 0.59
C SER A 329 6.52 17.39 1.73
N PHE A 330 6.08 18.65 1.88
CA PHE A 330 6.64 19.66 2.79
C PHE A 330 8.08 20.11 2.50
N ASP A 331 8.63 19.86 1.31
CA ASP A 331 9.99 20.29 0.94
C ASP A 331 10.05 21.75 0.48
N PHE A 332 10.42 22.62 1.42
CA PHE A 332 10.61 24.04 1.20
C PHE A 332 11.83 24.42 0.34
N THR A 333 12.59 23.46 -0.18
CA THR A 333 13.73 23.72 -1.08
C THR A 333 13.37 23.62 -2.56
N THR A 334 12.10 23.28 -2.84
CA THR A 334 11.59 23.07 -4.19
C THR A 334 10.41 23.99 -4.52
N HIS A 335 10.14 24.16 -5.81
CA HIS A 335 9.02 24.95 -6.30
C HIS A 335 7.69 24.25 -5.99
N LEU A 336 6.74 24.98 -5.38
CA LEU A 336 5.39 24.47 -5.14
C LEU A 336 4.66 24.01 -6.43
N HIS A 337 5.05 24.55 -7.59
CA HIS A 337 4.47 24.17 -8.88
C HIS A 337 4.60 22.69 -9.22
N ASN A 338 5.81 22.13 -9.07
CA ASN A 338 6.16 20.83 -9.64
C ASN A 338 7.35 20.14 -8.97
N GLY A 339 7.88 20.74 -7.89
CA GLY A 339 9.01 20.22 -7.14
C GLY A 339 10.38 20.43 -7.80
N ASP A 340 10.54 21.28 -8.80
CA ASP A 340 11.88 21.65 -9.31
C ASP A 340 12.68 22.42 -8.25
N PRO A 341 14.02 22.35 -8.22
CA PRO A 341 14.82 23.11 -7.26
C PRO A 341 14.63 24.64 -7.39
N LEU A 342 14.60 25.35 -6.26
CA LEU A 342 14.45 26.82 -6.23
C LEU A 342 15.65 27.60 -6.80
N SER A 343 16.75 26.92 -7.14
CA SER A 343 17.98 27.53 -7.66
C SER A 343 17.88 27.99 -9.12
N ALA A 344 16.83 27.61 -9.83
CA ALA A 344 16.55 28.02 -11.20
C ALA A 344 15.03 28.22 -11.38
N ARG A 345 14.58 28.60 -12.58
CA ARG A 345 13.15 28.50 -12.90
C ARG A 345 12.79 27.03 -13.15
N THR A 346 11.51 26.69 -12.99
CA THR A 346 10.99 25.38 -13.33
C THR A 346 11.30 25.01 -14.79
N VAL A 347 11.72 23.76 -15.01
CA VAL A 347 11.91 23.16 -16.32
C VAL A 347 10.79 22.17 -16.63
N ARG A 348 10.29 21.48 -15.59
CA ARG A 348 9.09 20.66 -15.69
C ARG A 348 7.86 21.54 -15.83
N VAL A 349 6.77 20.98 -16.34
CA VAL A 349 5.51 21.71 -16.51
C VAL A 349 4.93 22.08 -15.13
N PRO A 350 4.46 23.33 -14.92
CA PRO A 350 4.57 24.47 -15.83
C PRO A 350 6.00 25.02 -15.89
N ALA A 351 6.61 25.07 -17.08
CA ALA A 351 7.99 25.54 -17.25
C ALA A 351 8.09 27.07 -17.15
N GLY A 352 9.29 27.55 -16.80
CA GLY A 352 9.61 28.98 -16.73
C GLY A 352 9.01 29.71 -15.53
N ARG A 353 8.77 29.01 -14.40
CA ARG A 353 8.17 29.57 -13.18
C ARG A 353 9.17 29.74 -12.04
N PRO A 354 8.99 30.73 -11.13
CA PRO A 354 8.07 31.88 -11.21
C PRO A 354 8.24 32.69 -12.50
N ALA A 355 7.24 33.45 -12.93
CA ALA A 355 7.34 34.21 -14.18
C ALA A 355 8.18 35.50 -14.03
N THR A 356 8.24 36.03 -12.81
CA THR A 356 8.96 37.27 -12.47
C THR A 356 10.07 37.00 -11.43
N GLY A 357 10.90 38.00 -11.14
CA GLY A 357 12.06 37.87 -10.24
C GLY A 357 13.23 37.10 -10.85
N SER A 358 14.29 36.90 -10.06
CA SER A 358 15.51 36.18 -10.44
C SER A 358 15.84 35.09 -9.41
N PRO A 359 16.33 33.91 -9.85
CA PRO A 359 16.75 32.85 -8.93
C PRO A 359 18.05 33.23 -8.17
N PRO A 360 18.36 32.56 -7.04
CA PRO A 360 17.53 31.55 -6.38
C PRO A 360 16.26 32.16 -5.78
N PHE A 361 15.13 31.46 -5.90
CA PHE A 361 13.85 31.90 -5.36
C PHE A 361 13.69 31.45 -3.91
N THR A 362 12.92 32.20 -3.13
CA THR A 362 12.37 31.64 -1.88
C THR A 362 11.18 30.75 -2.18
N TRP A 363 10.86 29.85 -1.25
CA TRP A 363 9.66 29.03 -1.37
C TRP A 363 8.40 29.90 -1.45
N GLU A 364 8.35 30.99 -0.69
CA GLU A 364 7.21 31.92 -0.63
C GLU A 364 7.00 32.63 -1.98
N GLN A 365 8.06 33.03 -2.68
CA GLN A 365 7.98 33.60 -4.03
C GLN A 365 7.41 32.58 -5.03
N SER A 366 7.87 31.32 -4.94
CA SER A 366 7.37 30.22 -5.75
C SER A 366 5.91 29.90 -5.47
N ALA A 367 5.54 29.81 -4.20
CA ALA A 367 4.19 29.51 -3.76
C ALA A 367 3.21 30.62 -4.16
N LEU A 368 3.61 31.90 -4.08
CA LEU A 368 2.79 33.01 -4.54
C LEU A 368 2.48 32.93 -6.05
N ASP A 369 3.48 32.64 -6.90
CA ASP A 369 3.27 32.44 -8.35
C ASP A 369 2.32 31.27 -8.62
N ALA A 370 2.54 30.13 -7.94
CA ALA A 370 1.71 28.93 -8.07
C ALA A 370 0.26 29.17 -7.68
N LEU A 371 0.01 29.75 -6.51
CA LEU A 371 -1.34 30.00 -5.99
C LEU A 371 -2.08 31.06 -6.80
N THR A 372 -1.37 32.08 -7.30
CA THR A 372 -1.94 33.09 -8.20
C THR A 372 -2.33 32.49 -9.54
N ARG A 373 -1.45 31.67 -10.14
CA ARG A 373 -1.75 30.96 -11.40
C ARG A 373 -2.96 30.05 -11.27
N GLN A 374 -3.12 29.43 -10.11
CA GLN A 374 -4.26 28.57 -9.79
C GLN A 374 -5.53 29.36 -9.45
N GLN A 375 -5.50 30.70 -9.50
CA GLN A 375 -6.64 31.58 -9.22
C GLN A 375 -7.24 31.34 -7.83
N LEU A 376 -6.39 31.16 -6.83
CA LEU A 376 -6.80 30.98 -5.43
C LEU A 376 -6.65 32.25 -4.59
N THR A 377 -5.91 33.25 -5.07
CA THR A 377 -5.60 34.47 -4.32
C THR A 377 -6.76 35.46 -4.35
N GLY A 378 -6.94 36.21 -3.26
CA GLY A 378 -7.93 37.29 -3.18
C GLY A 378 -9.39 36.85 -2.96
N LEU A 379 -9.62 35.58 -2.62
CA LEU A 379 -10.97 35.02 -2.44
C LEU A 379 -11.44 35.18 -0.99
N ALA A 380 -12.67 35.67 -0.82
CA ALA A 380 -13.25 35.92 0.51
C ALA A 380 -13.87 34.66 1.15
N ASP A 381 -14.55 33.83 0.35
CA ASP A 381 -15.25 32.65 0.87
C ASP A 381 -14.32 31.43 0.94
N TRP A 382 -13.92 31.06 2.16
CA TRP A 382 -13.22 29.82 2.49
C TRP A 382 -14.04 28.94 3.45
N SER A 383 -15.37 28.95 3.28
CA SER A 383 -16.22 27.91 3.88
C SER A 383 -15.72 26.52 3.50
N LEU A 384 -16.09 25.51 4.28
CA LEU A 384 -15.68 24.12 4.08
C LEU A 384 -15.98 23.63 2.65
N PRO A 385 -17.20 23.79 2.09
CA PRO A 385 -17.45 23.36 0.73
C PRO A 385 -16.62 24.13 -0.30
N ALA A 386 -16.47 25.45 -0.11
CA ALA A 386 -15.69 26.29 -1.01
C ALA A 386 -14.19 25.93 -0.98
N THR A 387 -13.67 25.53 0.18
CA THR A 387 -12.31 25.02 0.35
C THR A 387 -12.11 23.69 -0.37
N LEU A 388 -13.00 22.71 -0.13
CA LEU A 388 -12.92 21.38 -0.75
C LEU A 388 -13.11 21.45 -2.26
N TYR A 389 -14.04 22.26 -2.74
CA TYR A 389 -14.24 22.53 -4.17
C TYR A 389 -12.97 23.06 -4.84
N ARG A 390 -12.29 24.02 -4.21
CA ARG A 390 -11.06 24.62 -4.77
C ARG A 390 -9.89 23.65 -4.75
N LEU A 391 -9.75 22.83 -3.72
CA LEU A 391 -8.74 21.79 -3.64
C LEU A 391 -8.99 20.68 -4.68
N GLU A 392 -10.23 20.28 -4.89
CA GLU A 392 -10.55 19.37 -5.99
C GLU A 392 -10.27 20.01 -7.34
N ARG A 393 -10.69 21.26 -7.57
CA ARG A 393 -10.38 21.99 -8.82
C ARG A 393 -8.89 22.15 -9.07
N TYR A 394 -8.09 22.33 -8.03
CA TYR A 394 -6.62 22.44 -8.12
C TYR A 394 -6.03 21.20 -8.81
N ASN A 395 -6.56 20.01 -8.48
CA ASN A 395 -6.14 18.75 -9.08
C ASN A 395 -6.91 18.41 -10.39
N GLY A 396 -8.21 18.68 -10.41
CA GLY A 396 -9.18 18.41 -11.50
C GLY A 396 -10.38 17.57 -11.03
N PHE A 397 -11.42 17.50 -11.87
CA PHE A 397 -12.71 16.81 -11.59
C PHE A 397 -12.88 15.47 -12.35
N GLY A 398 -11.81 14.90 -12.90
CA GLY A 398 -11.86 13.67 -13.69
C GLY A 398 -12.40 12.46 -12.93
N SER A 399 -12.13 12.36 -11.62
CA SER A 399 -12.59 11.30 -10.71
C SER A 399 -14.12 11.24 -10.63
N ARG A 400 -14.79 12.40 -10.67
CA ARG A 400 -16.26 12.47 -10.66
C ARG A 400 -16.87 11.78 -11.87
N ARG A 401 -16.23 11.90 -13.04
CA ARG A 401 -16.66 11.20 -14.28
C ARG A 401 -16.48 9.69 -14.21
N GLN A 402 -15.66 9.21 -13.27
CA GLN A 402 -15.45 7.78 -13.01
C GLN A 402 -16.35 7.26 -11.88
N GLY A 403 -17.23 8.11 -11.33
CA GLY A 403 -18.13 7.73 -10.24
C GLY A 403 -17.43 7.52 -8.89
N ILE A 404 -16.23 8.07 -8.71
CA ILE A 404 -15.48 7.97 -7.46
C ILE A 404 -15.22 9.35 -6.83
N ASN A 405 -15.10 9.36 -5.51
CA ASN A 405 -14.56 10.50 -4.78
C ASN A 405 -13.06 10.64 -5.08
N THR A 406 -12.61 11.85 -5.40
CA THR A 406 -11.19 12.06 -5.76
C THR A 406 -10.24 11.64 -4.63
N PRO A 407 -9.17 10.87 -4.92
CA PRO A 407 -8.15 10.56 -3.92
C PRO A 407 -7.44 11.82 -3.40
N TYR A 408 -7.42 12.92 -4.16
CA TYR A 408 -6.77 14.17 -3.76
C TYR A 408 -7.39 14.75 -2.48
N LEU A 409 -8.69 14.56 -2.28
CA LEU A 409 -9.39 14.95 -1.06
C LEU A 409 -9.52 13.80 -0.08
N TRP A 410 -9.92 12.61 -0.56
CA TRP A 410 -10.54 11.59 0.30
C TRP A 410 -9.67 10.36 0.54
N SER A 411 -8.47 10.27 -0.07
CA SER A 411 -7.55 9.17 0.21
C SER A 411 -7.24 9.07 1.70
N PHE A 412 -7.21 7.82 2.21
CA PHE A 412 -7.12 7.42 3.62
C PHE A 412 -8.44 7.48 4.42
N SER A 413 -9.54 7.97 3.84
CA SER A 413 -10.86 7.90 4.47
C SER A 413 -11.65 6.64 4.07
N THR A 414 -12.75 6.42 4.78
CA THR A 414 -13.82 5.48 4.43
C THR A 414 -14.53 5.81 3.10
N HIS A 415 -14.38 7.03 2.56
CA HIS A 415 -15.02 7.46 1.31
C HIS A 415 -14.16 7.24 0.06
N TYR A 416 -12.97 6.62 0.21
CA TYR A 416 -12.08 6.25 -0.88
C TYR A 416 -11.44 4.88 -0.63
N LEU A 417 -11.55 3.98 -1.62
CA LEU A 417 -10.92 2.66 -1.58
C LEU A 417 -9.82 2.51 -2.62
N LYS A 418 -10.12 2.81 -3.89
CA LYS A 418 -9.25 2.65 -5.06
C LYS A 418 -9.78 3.47 -6.23
N GLY A 419 -9.00 3.53 -7.30
CA GLY A 419 -9.26 4.31 -8.50
C GLY A 419 -8.47 5.62 -8.48
N LYS A 420 -7.66 5.87 -9.51
CA LYS A 420 -7.00 7.18 -9.71
C LYS A 420 -6.48 7.32 -11.13
N PHE A 421 -6.17 8.55 -11.52
CA PHE A 421 -5.37 8.78 -12.72
C PHE A 421 -3.90 8.47 -12.41
N VAL A 422 -3.29 7.61 -13.22
CA VAL A 422 -1.88 7.19 -13.07
C VAL A 422 -0.94 7.87 -14.06
N ARG A 423 -1.52 8.43 -15.13
CA ARG A 423 -0.86 9.30 -16.12
C ARG A 423 -1.92 10.24 -16.67
N ASP A 424 -1.48 11.29 -17.36
CA ASP A 424 -2.36 12.21 -18.07
C ASP A 424 -3.39 11.44 -18.92
N HIS A 425 -4.68 11.74 -18.67
CA HIS A 425 -5.84 11.07 -19.26
C HIS A 425 -5.97 9.54 -19.06
N VAL A 426 -5.11 8.89 -18.26
CA VAL A 426 -5.15 7.44 -18.00
C VAL A 426 -5.69 7.17 -16.59
N TYR A 427 -6.96 6.79 -16.51
CA TYR A 427 -7.60 6.30 -15.30
C TYR A 427 -7.33 4.81 -15.09
N ASP A 428 -6.96 4.43 -13.88
CA ASP A 428 -6.84 3.03 -13.44
C ASP A 428 -7.81 2.82 -12.26
N PRO A 429 -8.86 1.98 -12.40
CA PRO A 429 -9.83 1.71 -11.34
C PRO A 429 -9.26 0.91 -10.16
N GLU A 430 -8.14 0.21 -10.35
CA GLU A 430 -7.51 -0.63 -9.33
C GLU A 430 -6.36 0.08 -8.61
N ALA A 431 -5.86 1.18 -9.16
CA ALA A 431 -4.78 1.94 -8.55
C ALA A 431 -5.22 2.63 -7.25
N ILE A 432 -4.46 2.41 -6.19
CA ILE A 432 -4.71 2.99 -4.86
C ILE A 432 -3.78 4.21 -4.65
N SER A 433 -4.35 5.32 -4.18
CA SER A 433 -3.54 6.47 -3.75
C SER A 433 -2.74 6.13 -2.48
N LYS A 434 -1.46 6.51 -2.49
CA LYS A 434 -0.55 6.37 -1.33
C LYS A 434 -0.31 7.70 -0.62
N GLN A 435 -1.03 8.75 -1.03
CA GLN A 435 -0.97 10.07 -0.42
C GLN A 435 -2.19 10.28 0.46
N CYS A 436 -2.00 10.98 1.58
CA CYS A 436 -3.08 11.44 2.44
C CYS A 436 -3.88 12.52 1.69
N GLY A 437 -5.21 12.40 1.64
CA GLY A 437 -6.05 13.40 1.00
C GLY A 437 -6.14 14.70 1.82
N ALA A 438 -6.28 15.84 1.14
CA ALA A 438 -6.34 17.15 1.80
C ALA A 438 -7.51 17.26 2.80
N ALA A 439 -8.66 16.63 2.52
CA ALA A 439 -9.80 16.67 3.42
C ALA A 439 -9.48 15.97 4.75
N LEU A 440 -8.70 14.88 4.73
CA LEU A 440 -8.27 14.18 5.95
C LEU A 440 -7.29 15.01 6.76
N MET A 441 -6.38 15.74 6.11
CA MET A 441 -5.47 16.67 6.81
C MET A 441 -6.24 17.80 7.50
N ILE A 442 -7.19 18.41 6.78
CA ILE A 442 -8.04 19.50 7.30
C ILE A 442 -8.94 18.98 8.42
N LYS A 443 -9.55 17.80 8.25
CA LYS A 443 -10.38 17.16 9.27
C LYS A 443 -9.60 16.86 10.53
N ALA A 444 -8.36 16.37 10.42
CA ALA A 444 -7.52 16.12 11.58
C ALA A 444 -7.21 17.39 12.39
N LEU A 445 -6.98 18.53 11.72
CA LEU A 445 -6.83 19.83 12.37
C LEU A 445 -8.14 20.30 13.03
N ALA A 446 -9.27 20.18 12.33
CA ALA A 446 -10.57 20.61 12.81
C ALA A 446 -11.06 19.78 14.01
N ASP A 447 -11.00 18.45 13.92
CA ASP A 447 -11.40 17.52 14.99
C ASP A 447 -10.55 17.70 16.25
N SER A 448 -9.29 18.17 16.10
CA SER A 448 -8.39 18.48 17.21
C SER A 448 -8.52 19.90 17.75
N GLY A 449 -9.38 20.74 17.14
CA GLY A 449 -9.59 22.13 17.54
C GLY A 449 -8.46 23.11 17.14
N ASP A 450 -7.55 22.71 16.23
CA ASP A 450 -6.46 23.59 15.78
C ASP A 450 -6.92 24.68 14.81
N ILE A 451 -8.04 24.43 14.13
CA ILE A 451 -8.70 25.34 13.21
C ILE A 451 -10.21 25.28 13.42
N THR A 452 -10.91 26.32 12.98
CA THR A 452 -12.37 26.30 12.83
C THR A 452 -12.70 26.26 11.35
N VAL A 453 -13.59 25.35 10.96
CA VAL A 453 -14.14 25.27 9.59
C VAL A 453 -15.59 25.73 9.61
N THR A 454 -15.93 26.66 8.72
CA THR A 454 -17.30 27.15 8.56
C THR A 454 -18.04 26.18 7.64
N LEU A 455 -19.12 25.56 8.13
CA LEU A 455 -19.88 24.55 7.36
C LEU A 455 -20.65 25.15 6.19
#